data_AF-A0AA43T767-F1
#
_entry.id   AF-A0AA43T767-F1
#
_cell.length_a   1.000
_cell.length_b   1.000
_cell.length_c   1.000
_cell.angle_alpha   90.00
_cell.angle_beta   90.00
_cell.angle_gamma   90.00
#
_symmetry.space_group_name_H-M   'P 1'
#
loop_
_entity.id
_entity.type
_entity.pdbx_description
1 polymer ?
#
loop_
_entity_poly.entity_id
_entity_poly.type
_entity_poly.pdbx_seq_one_letter_code
_entity_poly.pdbx_strand_id
1 'polypeptide(L)'
;MTPEKKRKLRNIAILSLLGLIGGTMAFQAFNQQAINDRENTVQVNVGGRVHDYYNRDTENKDVFVENYGERPIMARIRLSEFLEYQRGEEDFTPLVPGSERNNLATWITWIPSANNINQRADTGNSSAFNRYAQLTFGWSREGETAPWYMPTFNHDNLDLRTAAAGHARDYIAGAGATDGTTDGTTHPGDGTDAYWSENDTFDNSAGIWPGATLENEAAQNLRQQRAPMTIEQWSNLLPYQQIGDFWVVDHTTGWAYWASLLEPGQASSYLLDAAELTESIEDTVFNGSYYYGIHVDSQLISPDNSDDFLPGSDSRLEAFLTGIKNNSMNESGTTNPRVEVDSPPSALNFDTMLPGRVFTMAGEQYLYLEDMGNGNHMIIRYDSILNVAWNAQEDVLNSWYDQLDPAVQAMVQPVANSFTTGEVDHASVTFTGGSYWLPTNLEGAVAADLTQVVPGETARAFALSLADVARLTGPSLAFPNRAQRGGTNDTWWWLRTPAASAYAWQVSAYGSLLGTGGREISYTARGVRPAIIIHK
;
A
#
# COMPACT_ATOMS: atom_id res chain seq x y z
N MET A 1 1.73 28.25 -29.20
CA MET A 1 2.07 27.26 -30.25
C MET A 1 3.58 27.09 -30.24
N THR A 2 4.10 25.98 -29.72
CA THR A 2 5.51 25.83 -29.31
C THR A 2 6.40 25.22 -30.41
N PRO A 3 7.73 25.44 -30.35
CA PRO A 3 8.70 25.10 -31.41
C PRO A 3 8.77 23.61 -31.82
N GLU A 4 8.22 22.70 -31.02
CA GLU A 4 8.21 21.26 -31.32
C GLU A 4 7.32 20.86 -32.50
N LYS A 5 6.33 21.68 -32.86
CA LYS A 5 5.51 21.45 -34.07
C LYS A 5 6.30 21.59 -35.38
N LYS A 6 7.49 22.22 -35.38
CA LYS A 6 8.36 22.33 -36.57
C LYS A 6 9.26 21.11 -36.80
N ARG A 7 9.42 20.21 -35.81
CA ARG A 7 10.36 19.07 -35.91
C ARG A 7 9.72 17.77 -36.43
N LYS A 8 8.40 17.61 -36.31
CA LYS A 8 7.67 16.40 -36.78
C LYS A 8 7.20 16.43 -38.24
N LEU A 9 7.25 17.57 -38.93
CA LEU A 9 6.84 17.68 -40.35
C LEU A 9 7.98 17.45 -41.36
N ARG A 10 9.20 17.17 -40.89
CA ARG A 10 10.40 17.09 -41.77
C ARG A 10 10.67 15.70 -42.36
N ASN A 11 9.91 14.66 -41.97
CA ASN A 11 10.17 13.27 -42.36
C ASN A 11 9.16 12.65 -43.35
N ILE A 12 8.22 13.41 -43.92
CA ILE A 12 7.25 12.90 -44.93
C ILE A 12 7.39 13.68 -46.23
N ALA A 13 8.61 13.77 -46.75
CA ALA A 13 8.90 14.39 -48.04
C ALA A 13 10.04 13.68 -48.78
N ILE A 14 10.08 12.34 -48.75
CA ILE A 14 10.94 11.55 -49.65
C ILE A 14 10.17 10.26 -50.00
N LEU A 15 9.29 10.32 -50.99
CA LEU A 15 8.83 9.16 -51.77
C LEU A 15 8.04 9.62 -53.00
N SER A 16 8.69 10.44 -53.82
CA SER A 16 8.20 10.81 -55.14
C SER A 16 9.39 10.88 -56.10
N LEU A 17 9.79 9.75 -56.69
CA LEU A 17 10.35 9.72 -58.05
C LEU A 17 10.56 8.27 -58.56
N LEU A 18 9.76 7.87 -59.56
CA LEU A 18 10.12 7.18 -60.82
C LEU A 18 8.99 6.24 -61.27
N GLY A 19 8.49 6.45 -62.49
CA GLY A 19 7.32 5.78 -63.05
C GLY A 19 7.58 4.93 -64.30
N LEU A 20 6.45 4.47 -64.87
CA LEU A 20 6.20 3.74 -66.14
C LEU A 20 6.47 2.22 -66.05
N ILE A 21 5.56 1.30 -66.42
CA ILE A 21 4.81 1.15 -67.69
C ILE A 21 3.50 0.33 -67.50
N GLY A 22 2.40 0.81 -68.10
CA GLY A 22 1.38 0.08 -68.88
C GLY A 22 0.65 -1.17 -68.37
N GLY A 23 -0.65 -1.03 -68.05
CA GLY A 23 -1.62 -2.13 -68.02
C GLY A 23 -2.95 -1.75 -67.37
N THR A 24 -4.07 -1.88 -68.09
CA THR A 24 -5.44 -1.61 -67.60
C THR A 24 -5.80 -2.52 -66.42
N MET A 25 -5.85 -1.96 -65.22
CA MET A 25 -6.41 -2.61 -64.03
C MET A 25 -7.55 -1.74 -63.51
N ALA A 26 -8.71 -2.35 -63.28
CA ALA A 26 -9.80 -1.73 -62.55
C ALA A 26 -9.36 -1.59 -61.08
N PHE A 27 -8.90 -0.40 -60.69
CA PHE A 27 -8.48 -0.15 -59.32
C PHE A 27 -9.71 0.23 -58.48
N GLN A 28 -10.17 -0.69 -57.63
CA GLN A 28 -11.06 -0.40 -56.52
C GLN A 28 -10.16 0.03 -55.35
N ALA A 29 -10.17 1.31 -55.00
CA ALA A 29 -9.47 1.99 -53.89
C ALA A 29 -8.26 1.26 -53.25
N PHE A 30 -7.04 1.67 -53.58
CA PHE A 30 -5.81 1.28 -52.87
C PHE A 30 -5.42 2.39 -51.88
N ASN A 31 -5.02 2.01 -50.65
CA ASN A 31 -4.66 2.90 -49.53
C ASN A 31 -5.80 3.73 -48.93
N GLN A 32 -6.95 3.11 -48.64
CA GLN A 32 -7.87 3.69 -47.64
C GLN A 32 -7.29 3.43 -46.24
N GLN A 33 -6.97 4.51 -45.54
CA GLN A 33 -6.47 4.46 -44.16
C GLN A 33 -7.32 5.42 -43.34
N ALA A 34 -7.74 4.98 -42.15
CA ALA A 34 -8.43 5.80 -41.17
C ALA A 34 -7.64 5.74 -39.87
N ILE A 35 -7.51 6.86 -39.19
CA ILE A 35 -7.04 6.93 -37.80
C ILE A 35 -8.18 7.51 -36.97
N ASN A 36 -8.60 6.75 -35.96
CA ASN A 36 -9.45 7.27 -34.89
C ASN A 36 -8.49 7.65 -33.76
N ASP A 37 -8.03 8.89 -33.77
CA ASP A 37 -7.14 9.42 -32.74
C ASP A 37 -7.97 10.04 -31.60
N ARG A 38 -7.62 9.73 -30.35
CA ARG A 38 -8.16 10.34 -29.13
C ARG A 38 -6.99 10.80 -28.29
N GLU A 39 -6.71 12.09 -28.31
CA GLU A 39 -5.82 12.75 -27.35
C GLU A 39 -6.64 13.14 -26.13
N ASN A 40 -6.63 12.29 -25.11
CA ASN A 40 -7.24 12.59 -23.81
C ASN A 40 -6.13 12.85 -22.78
N THR A 41 -6.17 13.99 -22.11
CA THR A 41 -5.41 14.21 -20.88
C THR A 41 -6.19 13.59 -19.73
N VAL A 42 -5.84 12.36 -19.33
CA VAL A 42 -6.33 11.82 -18.06
C VAL A 42 -5.38 12.32 -16.98
N GLN A 43 -5.80 13.33 -16.21
CA GLN A 43 -5.11 13.71 -14.98
C GLN A 43 -5.50 12.69 -13.92
N VAL A 44 -4.63 11.72 -13.69
CA VAL A 44 -4.76 10.82 -12.55
C VAL A 44 -4.03 11.49 -11.39
N ASN A 45 -4.73 11.74 -10.29
CA ASN A 45 -4.11 12.27 -9.08
C ASN A 45 -3.38 11.14 -8.36
N VAL A 46 -2.11 10.94 -8.69
CA VAL A 46 -1.16 10.24 -7.81
C VAL A 46 -0.66 11.27 -6.80
N GLY A 47 -0.89 11.03 -5.51
CA GLY A 47 -0.55 12.00 -4.47
C GLY A 47 -0.55 11.36 -3.09
N GLY A 48 0.50 11.65 -2.33
CA GLY A 48 0.59 11.27 -0.94
C GLY A 48 1.21 12.37 -0.11
N ARG A 49 1.10 12.26 1.21
CA ARG A 49 1.59 13.25 2.17
C ARG A 49 2.29 12.55 3.31
N VAL A 50 3.42 13.08 3.73
CA VAL A 50 4.05 12.70 5.00
C VAL A 50 3.34 13.42 6.13
N HIS A 51 2.95 12.67 7.15
CA HIS A 51 2.52 13.21 8.43
C HIS A 51 3.71 13.23 9.38
N ASP A 52 3.86 14.35 10.06
CA ASP A 52 4.89 14.59 11.08
C ASP A 52 4.21 15.22 12.29
N TYR A 53 3.86 14.39 13.27
CA TYR A 53 3.27 14.84 14.51
C TYR A 53 4.34 14.84 15.59
N TYR A 54 4.62 16.00 16.16
CA TYR A 54 5.72 16.15 17.11
C TYR A 54 5.27 16.94 18.33
N ASN A 55 5.61 16.44 19.52
CA ASN A 55 5.46 17.18 20.76
C ASN A 55 6.75 17.14 21.57
N ARG A 56 7.40 18.29 21.73
CA ARG A 56 8.67 18.43 22.46
C ARG A 56 8.55 18.17 23.96
N ASP A 57 7.36 18.34 24.54
CA ASP A 57 7.15 18.22 25.98
C ASP A 57 6.96 16.74 26.40
N THR A 58 6.44 15.92 25.49
CA THR A 58 6.26 14.46 25.68
C THR A 58 7.26 13.62 24.89
N GLU A 59 8.13 14.25 24.09
CA GLU A 59 9.05 13.60 23.14
C GLU A 59 8.36 12.67 22.12
N ASN A 60 7.05 12.90 21.88
CA ASN A 60 6.27 12.17 20.88
C ASN A 60 6.74 12.53 19.48
N LYS A 61 6.87 11.54 18.59
CA LYS A 61 7.25 11.77 17.20
C LYS A 61 6.67 10.70 16.28
N ASP A 62 5.52 11.01 15.69
CA ASP A 62 4.84 10.11 14.76
C ASP A 62 5.17 10.49 13.32
N VAL A 63 5.74 9.56 12.57
CA VAL A 63 6.06 9.74 11.15
C VAL A 63 5.45 8.61 10.33
N PHE A 64 4.58 8.97 9.38
CA PHE A 64 3.91 8.03 8.47
C PHE A 64 3.52 8.70 7.15
N VAL A 65 3.01 7.91 6.20
CA VAL A 65 2.59 8.39 4.88
C VAL A 65 1.12 8.11 4.66
N GLU A 66 0.40 9.10 4.18
CA GLU A 66 -0.96 9.00 3.65
C GLU A 66 -0.95 8.98 2.11
N ASN A 67 -1.81 8.18 1.50
CA ASN A 67 -2.17 8.26 0.09
C ASN A 67 -3.55 8.92 -0.07
N TYR A 68 -3.57 10.22 -0.34
CA TYR A 68 -4.81 10.96 -0.63
C TYR A 68 -5.24 10.87 -2.11
N GLY A 69 -4.42 10.23 -2.95
CA GLY A 69 -4.64 10.10 -4.38
C GLY A 69 -5.70 9.06 -4.76
N GLU A 70 -5.90 8.90 -6.06
CA GLU A 70 -6.87 7.96 -6.64
C GLU A 70 -6.22 6.65 -7.10
N ARG A 71 -4.90 6.52 -6.94
CA ARG A 71 -4.15 5.30 -7.30
C ARG A 71 -3.19 4.86 -6.21
N PRO A 72 -2.83 3.57 -6.16
CA PRO A 72 -1.83 3.08 -5.23
C PRO A 72 -0.48 3.78 -5.43
N ILE A 73 0.26 3.94 -4.34
CA ILE A 73 1.61 4.50 -4.36
C ILE A 73 2.61 3.56 -3.70
N MET A 74 3.88 3.74 -4.06
CA MET A 74 5.03 3.25 -3.29
C MET A 74 5.64 4.42 -2.55
N ALA A 75 5.95 4.21 -1.27
CA ALA A 75 6.43 5.25 -0.37
C ALA A 75 7.80 4.88 0.20
N ARG A 76 8.69 5.87 0.25
CA ARG A 76 9.90 5.82 1.07
C ARG A 76 10.12 7.08 1.88
N ILE A 77 10.69 6.91 3.07
CA ILE A 77 11.08 7.99 3.99
C ILE A 77 12.55 7.83 4.36
N ARG A 78 13.27 8.93 4.56
CA ARG A 78 14.61 8.93 5.13
C ARG A 78 14.70 9.98 6.24
N LEU A 79 15.31 9.59 7.34
CA LEU A 79 15.51 10.45 8.50
C LEU A 79 16.91 11.04 8.49
N SER A 80 17.06 12.28 8.96
CA SER A 80 18.36 12.88 9.24
C SER A 80 18.32 13.62 10.57
N GLU A 81 19.39 13.52 11.35
CA GLU A 81 19.46 14.04 12.71
C GLU A 81 20.47 15.18 12.80
N PHE A 82 20.17 16.14 13.67
CA PHE A 82 21.09 17.21 14.04
C PHE A 82 21.00 17.50 15.53
N LEU A 83 22.17 17.67 16.16
CA LEU A 83 22.30 18.05 17.56
C LEU A 83 23.40 19.09 17.68
N GLU A 84 23.12 20.15 18.43
CA GLU A 84 24.15 21.05 18.92
C GLU A 84 23.86 21.43 20.37
N TYR A 85 24.92 21.72 21.11
CA TYR A 85 24.84 22.01 22.53
C TYR A 85 25.71 23.21 22.88
N GLN A 86 25.33 23.89 23.94
CA GLN A 86 26.06 24.99 24.56
C GLN A 86 26.38 24.58 26.01
N ARG A 87 27.58 24.90 26.49
CA ARG A 87 27.96 24.75 27.90
C ARG A 87 28.03 26.12 28.56
N GLY A 88 27.23 26.37 29.59
CA GLY A 88 27.15 27.71 30.18
C GLY A 88 26.75 28.77 29.15
N GLU A 89 27.57 29.81 29.00
CA GLU A 89 27.38 30.92 28.05
C GLU A 89 28.26 30.79 26.78
N GLU A 90 28.84 29.61 26.50
CA GLU A 90 29.68 29.38 25.30
C GLU A 90 28.87 29.46 23.99
N ASP A 91 29.54 29.45 22.83
CA ASP A 91 28.82 29.31 21.56
C ASP A 91 28.29 27.88 21.37
N PHE A 92 27.20 27.72 20.61
CA PHE A 92 26.69 26.40 20.24
C PHE A 92 27.75 25.61 19.47
N THR A 93 27.97 24.37 19.89
CA THR A 93 28.88 23.41 19.25
C THR A 93 28.06 22.27 18.64
N PRO A 94 28.15 22.02 17.32
CA PRO A 94 27.49 20.88 16.71
C PRO A 94 28.11 19.56 17.18
N LEU A 95 27.27 18.56 17.44
CA LEU A 95 27.70 17.22 17.85
C LEU A 95 28.62 16.58 16.80
N VAL A 96 28.29 16.77 15.52
CA VAL A 96 29.09 16.32 14.39
C VAL A 96 29.74 17.54 13.74
N PRO A 97 31.08 17.67 13.76
CA PRO A 97 31.76 18.83 13.19
C PRO A 97 31.39 19.06 11.72
N GLY A 98 31.03 20.29 11.39
CA GLY A 98 30.66 20.70 10.03
C GLY A 98 29.17 20.56 9.69
N SER A 99 28.33 20.05 10.62
CA SER A 99 26.88 20.19 10.48
C SER A 99 26.40 21.55 10.98
N GLU A 100 25.33 22.06 10.37
CA GLU A 100 24.77 23.38 10.67
C GLU A 100 23.24 23.31 10.83
N ARG A 101 22.72 23.93 11.89
CA ARG A 101 21.27 23.93 12.21
C ARG A 101 20.42 24.38 11.02
N ASN A 102 20.85 25.43 10.33
CA ASN A 102 20.09 26.08 9.25
C ASN A 102 20.36 25.46 7.87
N ASN A 103 21.12 24.37 7.78
CA ASN A 103 21.48 23.72 6.52
C ASN A 103 21.23 22.20 6.59
N LEU A 104 20.01 21.79 6.22
CA LEU A 104 19.58 20.39 6.23
C LEU A 104 20.46 19.45 5.42
N ALA A 105 21.14 19.94 4.37
CA ALA A 105 22.04 19.12 3.57
C ALA A 105 23.29 18.66 4.36
N THR A 106 23.55 19.27 5.51
CA THR A 106 24.64 18.90 6.42
C THR A 106 24.19 18.06 7.61
N TRP A 107 22.88 17.84 7.75
CA TRP A 107 22.34 16.96 8.80
C TRP A 107 22.73 15.52 8.51
N ILE A 108 22.84 14.74 9.57
CA ILE A 108 23.43 13.41 9.49
C ILE A 108 22.34 12.41 9.19
N THR A 109 22.43 11.75 8.02
CA THR A 109 21.48 10.69 7.67
C THR A 109 21.49 9.60 8.74
N TRP A 110 20.32 9.25 9.24
CA TRP A 110 20.16 8.11 10.13
C TRP A 110 20.33 6.81 9.34
N ILE A 111 21.28 5.98 9.78
CA ILE A 111 21.59 4.70 9.15
C ILE A 111 21.64 3.64 10.25
N PRO A 112 20.77 2.62 10.24
CA PRO A 112 20.85 1.53 11.19
C PRO A 112 21.98 0.58 10.86
N SER A 113 22.44 -0.17 11.85
CA SER A 113 23.30 -1.34 11.64
C SER A 113 22.54 -2.41 10.86
N ALA A 114 23.23 -3.18 10.03
CA ALA A 114 22.59 -4.16 9.14
C ALA A 114 21.63 -5.10 9.88
N ASN A 115 21.99 -5.60 11.06
CA ASN A 115 21.21 -6.62 11.77
C ASN A 115 20.34 -6.08 12.90
N ASN A 116 20.31 -4.77 13.14
CA ASN A 116 19.55 -4.17 14.23
C ASN A 116 19.16 -2.72 13.89
N ILE A 117 17.88 -2.51 13.61
CA ILE A 117 17.31 -1.19 13.33
C ILE A 117 17.45 -0.21 14.51
N ASN A 118 17.43 -0.71 15.74
CA ASN A 118 17.52 0.12 16.95
C ASN A 118 18.95 0.53 17.31
N GLN A 119 19.94 0.14 16.50
CA GLN A 119 21.33 0.50 16.69
C GLN A 119 21.82 1.22 15.46
N ARG A 120 22.23 2.49 15.59
CA ARG A 120 22.84 3.23 14.47
C ARG A 120 24.17 2.60 14.08
N ALA A 121 24.46 2.58 12.78
CA ALA A 121 25.71 2.12 12.23
C ALA A 121 26.85 3.10 12.51
N ASP A 122 28.08 2.58 12.64
CA ASP A 122 29.31 3.37 12.75
C ASP A 122 29.78 3.99 11.42
N THR A 123 28.85 4.16 10.48
CA THR A 123 29.07 4.72 9.15
C THR A 123 28.36 6.06 9.01
N GLY A 124 28.97 7.00 8.28
CA GLY A 124 28.33 8.28 7.97
C GLY A 124 28.04 9.17 9.19
N ASN A 125 28.76 8.98 10.31
CA ASN A 125 28.57 9.68 11.60
C ASN A 125 27.23 9.42 12.30
N SER A 126 26.38 8.49 11.82
CA SER A 126 25.08 8.22 12.43
C SER A 126 25.22 7.76 13.90
N SER A 127 26.20 6.93 14.23
CA SER A 127 26.41 6.46 15.61
C SER A 127 26.79 7.54 16.62
N ALA A 128 27.13 8.77 16.20
CA ALA A 128 27.39 9.89 17.11
C ALA A 128 26.18 10.21 18.02
N PHE A 129 24.97 9.93 17.54
CA PHE A 129 23.72 10.20 18.25
C PHE A 129 23.33 9.11 19.25
N ASN A 130 23.96 7.93 19.22
CA ASN A 130 23.62 6.80 20.11
C ASN A 130 23.73 7.15 21.60
N ARG A 131 24.62 8.10 21.95
CA ARG A 131 24.77 8.57 23.32
C ARG A 131 23.61 9.46 23.77
N TYR A 132 22.95 10.17 22.85
CA TYR A 132 22.11 11.32 23.17
C TYR A 132 20.64 11.10 22.88
N ALA A 133 20.31 10.34 21.83
CA ALA A 133 18.94 10.18 21.35
C ALA A 133 18.60 8.72 21.07
N GLN A 134 17.45 8.29 21.56
CA GLN A 134 16.84 6.99 21.30
C GLN A 134 15.62 7.17 20.39
N LEU A 135 15.57 6.41 19.30
CA LEU A 135 14.45 6.40 18.36
C LEU A 135 13.64 5.12 18.56
N THR A 136 12.32 5.26 18.64
CA THR A 136 11.39 4.13 18.75
C THR A 136 10.69 3.93 17.41
N PHE A 137 10.95 2.80 16.76
CA PHE A 137 10.43 2.50 15.42
C PHE A 137 9.16 1.66 15.47
N GLY A 138 8.12 2.13 14.77
CA GLY A 138 6.82 1.49 14.71
C GLY A 138 6.00 1.64 15.99
N TRP A 139 4.69 1.49 15.86
CA TRP A 139 3.70 1.83 16.90
C TRP A 139 3.21 0.60 17.72
N SER A 140 3.67 -0.62 17.42
CA SER A 140 3.06 -1.86 17.95
C SER A 140 2.93 -1.95 19.49
N ARG A 141 1.71 -1.75 19.99
CA ARG A 141 1.29 -1.98 21.40
C ARG A 141 0.30 -3.15 21.50
N GLU A 142 0.52 -4.05 22.46
CA GLU A 142 -0.32 -5.24 22.62
C GLU A 142 -1.73 -4.85 23.11
N GLY A 143 -2.76 -5.26 22.38
CA GLY A 143 -4.17 -5.01 22.75
C GLY A 143 -4.76 -3.70 22.25
N GLU A 144 -3.96 -2.83 21.62
CA GLU A 144 -4.43 -1.56 21.05
C GLU A 144 -4.79 -1.68 19.56
N THR A 145 -5.72 -0.83 19.12
CA THR A 145 -6.08 -0.66 17.70
C THR A 145 -5.18 0.39 17.07
N ALA A 146 -4.92 0.29 15.77
CA ALA A 146 -4.05 1.22 15.06
C ALA A 146 -4.42 2.70 15.34
N PRO A 147 -3.43 3.62 15.34
CA PRO A 147 -3.65 5.02 15.64
C PRO A 147 -4.66 5.65 14.70
N TRP A 148 -5.35 6.67 15.21
CA TRP A 148 -6.15 7.55 14.40
C TRP A 148 -5.34 8.77 14.01
N TYR A 149 -5.60 9.27 12.81
CA TYR A 149 -5.00 10.48 12.29
C TYR A 149 -6.07 11.31 11.57
N MET A 150 -5.88 12.62 11.51
CA MET A 150 -6.69 13.47 10.65
C MET A 150 -6.12 13.45 9.22
N PRO A 151 -6.91 13.08 8.19
CA PRO A 151 -6.48 13.12 6.79
C PRO A 151 -6.05 14.52 6.35
N THR A 152 -5.05 14.58 5.48
CA THR A 152 -4.52 15.86 5.02
C THR A 152 -5.57 16.67 4.27
N PHE A 153 -5.58 17.98 4.46
CA PHE A 153 -6.37 18.89 3.65
C PHE A 153 -5.65 19.23 2.33
N ASN A 154 -4.34 18.99 2.24
CA ASN A 154 -3.51 19.43 1.12
C ASN A 154 -3.30 18.32 0.09
N HIS A 155 -4.17 18.28 -0.92
CA HIS A 155 -4.08 17.34 -2.04
C HIS A 155 -3.29 17.89 -3.25
N ASP A 156 -2.57 19.00 -3.11
CA ASP A 156 -1.67 19.50 -4.17
C ASP A 156 -0.38 18.66 -4.17
N ASN A 157 -0.19 17.88 -5.24
CA ASN A 157 0.97 17.00 -5.41
C ASN A 157 2.25 17.74 -5.81
N LEU A 158 2.18 19.04 -6.10
CA LEU A 158 3.33 19.91 -6.29
C LEU A 158 3.67 20.71 -5.04
N ASP A 159 2.78 20.76 -4.05
CA ASP A 159 3.10 21.31 -2.74
C ASP A 159 3.98 20.32 -1.99
N LEU A 160 5.15 20.78 -1.57
CA LEU A 160 6.16 19.97 -0.88
C LEU A 160 5.99 20.01 0.65
N ARG A 161 5.01 20.75 1.18
CA ARG A 161 4.74 20.80 2.63
C ARG A 161 4.36 19.45 3.19
N THR A 162 4.73 19.12 4.42
CA THR A 162 4.20 17.94 5.12
C THR A 162 2.86 18.26 5.79
N ALA A 163 2.17 17.26 6.33
CA ALA A 163 1.12 17.43 7.31
C ALA A 163 1.76 17.50 8.71
N ALA A 164 2.30 18.68 9.06
CA ALA A 164 3.03 18.92 10.30
C ALA A 164 2.09 19.43 11.41
N ALA A 165 2.00 18.71 12.54
CA ALA A 165 1.15 19.07 13.68
C ALA A 165 1.93 19.29 14.98
N GLY A 166 1.32 20.01 15.93
CA GLY A 166 1.92 20.29 17.23
C GLY A 166 3.14 21.21 17.17
N HIS A 167 4.27 20.73 17.69
CA HIS A 167 5.55 21.43 17.64
C HIS A 167 6.34 21.12 16.36
N ALA A 168 5.80 20.30 15.45
CA ALA A 168 6.45 19.97 14.18
C ALA A 168 6.66 21.23 13.33
N ARG A 169 7.70 21.20 12.49
CA ARG A 169 8.10 22.35 11.68
C ARG A 169 8.24 21.94 10.23
N ASP A 170 7.26 22.35 9.42
CA ASP A 170 7.35 22.24 7.98
C ASP A 170 8.46 23.15 7.44
N TYR A 171 9.33 22.58 6.62
CA TYR A 171 10.51 23.27 6.09
C TYR A 171 10.16 24.47 5.17
N ILE A 172 8.98 24.45 4.56
CA ILE A 172 8.56 25.39 3.51
C ILE A 172 7.71 26.52 4.06
N ALA A 173 6.84 26.24 5.04
CA ALA A 173 6.01 27.25 5.68
C ALA A 173 6.81 28.24 6.57
N GLY A 174 8.04 27.86 7.00
CA GLY A 174 8.78 28.57 8.05
C GLY A 174 9.87 29.56 7.64
N ALA A 175 10.03 29.95 6.37
CA ALA A 175 11.22 30.71 5.91
C ALA A 175 12.58 30.03 6.22
N GLY A 176 12.56 28.69 6.35
CA GLY A 176 13.67 27.89 6.88
C GLY A 176 13.61 27.78 8.42
N ALA A 177 14.28 26.78 9.00
CA ALA A 177 14.25 26.55 10.45
C ALA A 177 14.97 27.68 11.22
N THR A 178 14.29 28.76 11.61
CA THR A 178 14.96 29.93 12.21
C THR A 178 15.21 29.85 13.72
N ASP A 179 14.42 29.08 14.48
CA ASP A 179 14.64 28.81 15.92
C ASP A 179 13.74 27.69 16.48
N GLY A 180 14.07 27.00 17.57
CA GLY A 180 13.25 25.91 18.14
C GLY A 180 11.91 26.34 18.79
N THR A 181 11.42 27.55 18.49
CA THR A 181 10.34 28.23 19.22
C THR A 181 9.14 28.63 18.37
N THR A 182 9.26 28.70 17.04
CA THR A 182 8.16 29.04 16.10
C THR A 182 7.51 27.79 15.51
N ASP A 183 6.18 27.71 15.53
CA ASP A 183 5.38 26.59 15.04
C ASP A 183 5.28 26.63 13.51
N GLY A 184 5.95 25.70 12.84
CA GLY A 184 5.87 25.53 11.38
C GLY A 184 4.72 24.60 11.00
N THR A 185 3.61 24.66 11.73
CA THR A 185 2.49 23.73 11.57
C THR A 185 1.74 23.99 10.27
N THR A 186 1.33 22.91 9.65
CA THR A 186 0.56 22.91 8.40
C THR A 186 -0.66 21.99 8.51
N HIS A 187 -0.93 21.48 9.71
CA HIS A 187 -1.93 20.47 9.98
C HIS A 187 -2.45 20.58 11.42
N PRO A 188 -3.74 20.28 11.68
CA PRO A 188 -4.29 20.30 13.03
C PRO A 188 -3.71 19.19 13.92
N GLY A 189 -3.80 19.42 15.22
CA GLY A 189 -3.34 18.54 16.29
C GLY A 189 -2.25 19.21 17.13
N ASP A 190 -2.11 18.79 18.39
CA ASP A 190 -1.06 19.27 19.30
C ASP A 190 0.22 18.41 19.24
N GLY A 191 0.23 17.39 18.38
CA GLY A 191 1.35 16.49 18.15
C GLY A 191 1.59 15.48 19.26
N THR A 192 0.71 15.37 20.25
CA THR A 192 0.77 14.32 21.28
C THR A 192 0.33 12.97 20.71
N ASP A 193 0.84 11.90 21.33
CA ASP A 193 0.44 10.54 21.00
C ASP A 193 -1.08 10.35 21.20
N ALA A 194 -1.70 9.60 20.28
CA ALA A 194 -3.14 9.30 20.30
C ALA A 194 -4.07 10.53 20.43
N TYR A 195 -3.67 11.69 19.88
CA TYR A 195 -4.47 12.91 19.90
C TYR A 195 -5.86 12.73 19.25
N TRP A 196 -5.93 11.99 18.13
CA TRP A 196 -7.17 11.73 17.41
C TRP A 196 -7.80 10.40 17.84
N SER A 197 -9.13 10.31 17.69
CA SER A 197 -9.95 9.13 18.01
C SER A 197 -11.01 8.88 16.93
N GLU A 198 -11.67 7.72 17.02
CA GLU A 198 -12.79 7.36 16.14
C GLU A 198 -13.92 8.41 16.20
N ASN A 199 -14.42 8.83 15.04
CA ASN A 199 -15.44 9.86 14.83
C ASN A 199 -15.00 11.30 15.16
N ASP A 200 -13.73 11.57 15.46
CA ASP A 200 -13.26 12.95 15.55
C ASP A 200 -13.33 13.61 14.17
N THR A 201 -13.73 14.88 14.12
CA THR A 201 -13.74 15.66 12.89
C THR A 201 -12.98 16.98 13.06
N PHE A 202 -12.47 17.52 11.96
CA PHE A 202 -11.88 18.85 11.93
C PHE A 202 -12.38 19.65 10.73
N ASP A 203 -12.94 20.83 11.00
CA ASP A 203 -13.45 21.75 9.98
C ASP A 203 -12.38 22.76 9.56
N ASN A 204 -11.83 22.59 8.36
CA ASN A 204 -10.90 23.54 7.74
C ASN A 204 -11.61 24.56 6.82
N SER A 205 -12.93 24.77 6.95
CA SER A 205 -13.68 25.73 6.11
C SER A 205 -13.19 27.17 6.22
N ALA A 206 -12.57 27.53 7.35
CA ALA A 206 -11.94 28.84 7.53
C ALA A 206 -10.57 28.98 6.81
N GLY A 207 -10.06 27.91 6.20
CA GLY A 207 -8.76 27.88 5.51
C GLY A 207 -7.59 28.11 6.46
N ILE A 208 -7.68 27.56 7.68
CA ILE A 208 -6.65 27.69 8.72
C ILE A 208 -5.38 26.94 8.28
N TRP A 209 -5.57 25.77 7.69
CA TRP A 209 -4.51 24.91 7.19
C TRP A 209 -4.44 24.93 5.67
N PRO A 210 -3.24 24.78 5.07
CA PRO A 210 -3.08 24.71 3.63
C PRO A 210 -3.93 23.60 3.00
N GLY A 211 -4.47 23.86 1.81
CA GLY A 211 -5.24 22.89 1.03
C GLY A 211 -6.73 23.21 0.94
N ALA A 212 -7.54 22.17 0.89
CA ALA A 212 -8.98 22.25 0.71
C ALA A 212 -9.71 22.78 1.95
N THR A 213 -10.71 23.64 1.71
CA THR A 213 -11.61 24.17 2.73
C THR A 213 -12.81 23.24 2.90
N LEU A 214 -12.61 22.18 3.68
CA LEU A 214 -13.61 21.14 3.94
C LEU A 214 -13.49 20.61 5.38
N GLU A 215 -14.46 19.80 5.78
CA GLU A 215 -14.40 19.01 7.01
C GLU A 215 -13.90 17.59 6.68
N ASN A 216 -12.91 17.12 7.43
CA ASN A 216 -12.44 15.74 7.39
C ASN A 216 -12.84 15.03 8.69
N GLU A 217 -13.10 13.73 8.59
CA GLU A 217 -13.23 12.81 9.73
C GLU A 217 -11.89 12.07 9.91
N ALA A 218 -11.50 11.81 11.16
CA ALA A 218 -10.31 11.06 11.48
C ALA A 218 -10.38 9.65 10.87
N ALA A 219 -9.27 9.22 10.29
CA ALA A 219 -9.09 7.91 9.70
C ALA A 219 -8.10 7.09 10.53
N GLN A 220 -8.12 5.77 10.35
CA GLN A 220 -7.22 4.87 11.07
C GLN A 220 -6.01 4.51 10.19
N ASN A 221 -4.81 4.55 10.76
CA ASN A 221 -3.62 4.01 10.10
C ASN A 221 -3.77 2.51 9.84
N LEU A 222 -3.05 2.00 8.83
CA LEU A 222 -2.92 0.56 8.63
C LEU A 222 -2.28 -0.08 9.85
N ARG A 223 -2.87 -1.22 10.27
CA ARG A 223 -2.37 -1.97 11.41
C ARG A 223 -0.99 -2.55 11.08
N GLN A 224 0.00 -2.18 11.88
CA GLN A 224 1.34 -2.74 11.79
C GLN A 224 1.32 -4.27 11.95
N GLN A 225 1.76 -4.98 10.90
CA GLN A 225 1.86 -6.45 10.91
C GLN A 225 3.18 -6.94 11.49
N ARG A 226 4.24 -6.13 11.37
CA ARG A 226 5.58 -6.42 11.89
C ARG A 226 6.25 -5.13 12.34
N ALA A 227 7.14 -5.23 13.32
CA ALA A 227 8.05 -4.14 13.64
C ALA A 227 8.87 -3.74 12.40
N PRO A 228 9.14 -2.43 12.18
CA PRO A 228 10.11 -1.99 11.20
C PRO A 228 11.43 -2.74 11.36
N MET A 229 12.07 -3.06 10.24
CA MET A 229 13.31 -3.84 10.23
C MET A 229 14.24 -3.40 9.11
N THR A 230 15.49 -3.84 9.14
CA THR A 230 16.41 -3.59 8.01
C THR A 230 16.14 -4.54 6.84
N ILE A 231 16.62 -4.18 5.64
CA ILE A 231 16.57 -5.05 4.46
C ILE A 231 17.37 -6.34 4.63
N GLU A 232 18.38 -6.33 5.52
CA GLU A 232 19.10 -7.54 5.91
C GLU A 232 18.22 -8.48 6.74
N GLN A 233 17.56 -7.96 7.78
CA GLN A 233 16.61 -8.73 8.60
C GLN A 233 15.44 -9.25 7.74
N TRP A 234 14.89 -8.39 6.87
CA TRP A 234 13.85 -8.74 5.92
C TRP A 234 14.25 -9.90 4.99
N SER A 235 15.50 -9.94 4.53
CA SER A 235 15.96 -11.01 3.64
C SER A 235 16.05 -12.39 4.30
N ASN A 236 16.02 -12.43 5.64
CA ASN A 236 15.97 -13.67 6.42
C ASN A 236 14.54 -14.17 6.68
N LEU A 237 13.52 -13.39 6.32
CA LEU A 237 12.13 -13.81 6.43
C LEU A 237 11.78 -14.87 5.38
N LEU A 238 10.78 -15.69 5.70
CA LEU A 238 10.19 -16.58 4.69
C LEU A 238 9.46 -15.72 3.63
N PRO A 239 9.42 -16.13 2.35
CA PRO A 239 8.84 -15.31 1.28
C PRO A 239 7.43 -14.75 1.53
N TYR A 240 6.53 -15.54 2.14
CA TYR A 240 5.17 -15.10 2.47
C TYR A 240 5.10 -14.07 3.61
N GLN A 241 6.23 -13.78 4.27
CA GLN A 241 6.35 -12.80 5.35
C GLN A 241 7.00 -11.49 4.89
N GLN A 242 7.52 -11.45 3.66
CA GLN A 242 8.33 -10.36 3.14
C GLN A 242 7.51 -9.18 2.58
N ILE A 243 6.22 -9.37 2.33
CA ILE A 243 5.29 -8.33 1.86
C ILE A 243 4.17 -8.17 2.90
N GLY A 244 3.80 -6.92 3.22
CA GLY A 244 2.74 -6.60 4.18
C GLY A 244 2.88 -5.21 4.80
N ASP A 245 2.05 -4.92 5.79
CA ASP A 245 1.96 -3.58 6.41
C ASP A 245 3.07 -3.36 7.45
N PHE A 246 4.28 -3.08 6.97
CA PHE A 246 5.44 -2.73 7.78
C PHE A 246 6.51 -2.01 6.95
N TRP A 247 7.48 -1.39 7.64
CA TRP A 247 8.59 -0.67 7.01
C TRP A 247 9.87 -1.54 6.92
N VAL A 248 10.58 -1.44 5.79
CA VAL A 248 11.89 -2.08 5.56
C VAL A 248 12.94 -1.02 5.24
N VAL A 249 14.02 -0.98 6.02
CA VAL A 249 15.08 0.03 5.90
C VAL A 249 16.28 -0.50 5.14
N ASP A 250 16.64 0.15 4.04
CA ASP A 250 17.94 -0.02 3.41
C ASP A 250 19.03 0.57 4.31
N HIS A 251 19.71 -0.31 5.05
CA HIS A 251 20.81 0.03 5.94
C HIS A 251 22.09 0.55 5.22
N THR A 252 22.09 0.62 3.88
CA THR A 252 23.17 1.27 3.10
C THR A 252 22.89 2.76 2.90
N THR A 253 21.63 3.13 2.71
CA THR A 253 21.22 4.48 2.30
C THR A 253 20.41 5.25 3.35
N GLY A 254 19.85 4.55 4.34
CA GLY A 254 18.94 5.10 5.35
C GLY A 254 17.50 5.29 4.86
N TRP A 255 17.18 4.91 3.61
CA TRP A 255 15.81 4.92 3.11
C TRP A 255 15.00 3.77 3.71
N ALA A 256 13.86 4.10 4.32
CA ALA A 256 12.82 3.18 4.77
C ALA A 256 11.70 3.10 3.72
N TYR A 257 11.30 1.90 3.34
CA TYR A 257 10.33 1.61 2.30
C TYR A 257 9.11 0.91 2.90
N TRP A 258 7.90 1.31 2.49
CA TRP A 258 6.69 0.60 2.86
C TRP A 258 6.61 -0.74 2.10
N ALA A 259 6.38 -1.85 2.80
CA ALA A 259 6.51 -3.21 2.25
C ALA A 259 5.26 -3.74 1.53
N SER A 260 4.31 -2.86 1.19
CA SER A 260 3.15 -3.15 0.35
C SER A 260 2.83 -1.92 -0.52
N LEU A 261 1.86 -2.04 -1.43
CA LEU A 261 1.27 -0.85 -2.06
C LEU A 261 0.39 -0.13 -1.04
N LEU A 262 0.51 1.19 -0.95
CA LEU A 262 -0.39 2.00 -0.13
C LEU A 262 -1.56 2.42 -1.00
N GLU A 263 -2.75 1.87 -0.73
CA GLU A 263 -3.95 2.12 -1.53
C GLU A 263 -4.53 3.53 -1.26
N PRO A 264 -5.30 4.09 -2.21
CA PRO A 264 -6.10 5.29 -2.01
C PRO A 264 -6.86 5.32 -0.68
N GLY A 265 -6.73 6.44 0.05
CA GLY A 265 -7.37 6.66 1.34
C GLY A 265 -6.68 6.01 2.54
N GLN A 266 -5.61 5.23 2.32
CA GLN A 266 -4.85 4.61 3.40
C GLN A 266 -3.72 5.48 3.91
N ALA A 267 -3.39 5.32 5.19
CA ALA A 267 -2.11 5.71 5.74
C ALA A 267 -1.31 4.50 6.24
N SER A 268 -0.01 4.49 6.02
CA SER A 268 0.90 3.47 6.55
C SER A 268 0.84 3.41 8.08
N SER A 269 1.36 2.34 8.68
CA SER A 269 1.71 2.39 10.10
C SER A 269 2.88 3.37 10.32
N TYR A 270 3.16 3.70 11.58
CA TYR A 270 4.27 4.58 11.91
C TYR A 270 5.61 3.95 11.51
N LEU A 271 6.49 4.76 10.92
CA LEU A 271 7.92 4.47 10.83
C LEU A 271 8.58 4.79 12.17
N LEU A 272 8.33 6.00 12.69
CA LEU A 272 8.83 6.51 13.97
C LEU A 272 7.64 6.81 14.88
N ASP A 273 7.74 6.43 16.15
CA ASP A 273 6.73 6.60 17.21
C ASP A 273 7.24 7.58 18.30
N ALA A 274 8.55 7.59 18.57
CA ALA A 274 9.15 8.50 19.54
C ALA A 274 10.60 8.83 19.23
N ALA A 275 11.06 9.98 19.72
CA ALA A 275 12.43 10.44 19.64
C ALA A 275 12.86 11.05 20.98
N GLU A 276 13.30 10.19 21.89
CA GLU A 276 13.57 10.53 23.28
C GLU A 276 15.03 10.92 23.49
N LEU A 277 15.29 11.99 24.26
CA LEU A 277 16.66 12.30 24.67
C LEU A 277 17.04 11.54 25.94
N THR A 278 18.27 11.05 25.94
CA THR A 278 18.83 10.36 27.10
C THR A 278 19.35 11.37 28.14
N GLU A 279 19.44 10.94 29.41
CA GLU A 279 20.05 11.73 30.49
C GLU A 279 21.49 12.21 30.19
N SER A 280 22.21 11.53 29.28
CA SER A 280 23.57 11.92 28.87
C SER A 280 23.66 13.31 28.23
N ILE A 281 22.55 13.88 27.75
CA ILE A 281 22.53 15.25 27.25
C ILE A 281 22.75 16.26 28.37
N GLU A 282 22.22 16.01 29.56
CA GLU A 282 22.35 16.91 30.72
C GLU A 282 23.81 17.02 31.18
N ASP A 283 24.52 15.89 31.22
CA ASP A 283 25.97 15.82 31.49
C ASP A 283 26.81 16.61 30.47
N THR A 284 26.36 16.65 29.22
CA THR A 284 27.08 17.31 28.12
C THR A 284 26.82 18.80 28.09
N VAL A 285 25.60 19.23 28.41
CA VAL A 285 25.14 20.61 28.34
C VAL A 285 25.53 21.40 29.58
N PHE A 286 25.52 20.80 30.77
CA PHE A 286 25.93 21.38 32.06
C PHE A 286 25.77 22.91 32.19
N ASN A 287 24.62 23.36 32.72
CA ASN A 287 24.23 24.78 32.81
C ASN A 287 24.12 25.53 31.47
N GLY A 288 23.90 24.83 30.35
CA GLY A 288 23.67 25.43 29.04
C GLY A 288 22.35 25.01 28.40
N SER A 289 22.28 25.06 27.07
CA SER A 289 21.11 24.63 26.28
C SER A 289 21.52 23.65 25.17
N TYR A 290 20.56 22.91 24.62
CA TYR A 290 20.76 22.10 23.42
C TYR A 290 19.65 22.32 22.40
N TYR A 291 19.94 21.97 21.16
CA TYR A 291 18.95 21.79 20.11
C TYR A 291 19.13 20.40 19.52
N TYR A 292 18.03 19.68 19.38
CA TYR A 292 17.94 18.42 18.67
C TYR A 292 16.81 18.49 17.67
N GLY A 293 17.03 17.94 16.48
CA GLY A 293 16.04 17.92 15.41
C GLY A 293 16.17 16.66 14.55
N ILE A 294 15.02 16.21 14.05
CA ILE A 294 14.91 15.16 13.05
C ILE A 294 14.25 15.77 11.81
N HIS A 295 14.91 15.65 10.67
CA HIS A 295 14.38 15.98 9.36
C HIS A 295 13.85 14.73 8.68
N VAL A 296 12.66 14.84 8.07
CA VAL A 296 11.99 13.76 7.35
C VAL A 296 11.98 14.09 5.86
N ASP A 297 12.71 13.31 5.08
CA ASP A 297 12.72 13.35 3.61
C ASP A 297 11.84 12.21 3.07
N SER A 298 11.15 12.42 1.95
CA SER A 298 10.26 11.39 1.39
C SER A 298 10.20 11.40 -0.12
N GLN A 299 9.88 10.24 -0.68
CA GLN A 299 9.54 10.10 -2.09
C GLN A 299 8.35 9.17 -2.24
N LEU A 300 7.33 9.68 -2.92
CA LEU A 300 6.03 9.04 -3.08
C LEU A 300 5.76 8.95 -4.58
N ILE A 301 5.73 7.74 -5.11
CA ILE A 301 5.71 7.51 -6.56
C ILE A 301 4.66 6.48 -6.94
N SER A 302 4.22 6.52 -8.20
CA SER A 302 3.45 5.43 -8.77
C SER A 302 4.32 4.16 -8.87
N PRO A 303 3.73 2.96 -8.75
CA PRO A 303 4.47 1.70 -8.82
C PRO A 303 5.29 1.53 -10.12
N ASP A 304 4.80 2.07 -11.24
CA ASP A 304 5.47 2.04 -12.54
C ASP A 304 6.83 2.78 -12.56
N ASN A 305 7.06 3.70 -11.62
CA ASN A 305 8.30 4.46 -11.50
C ASN A 305 9.25 3.91 -10.42
N SER A 306 8.97 2.72 -9.89
CA SER A 306 9.73 2.11 -8.78
C SER A 306 11.23 2.03 -9.00
N ASP A 307 11.69 1.96 -10.25
CA ASP A 307 13.12 1.92 -10.59
C ASP A 307 13.88 3.19 -10.17
N ASP A 308 13.17 4.33 -9.97
CA ASP A 308 13.75 5.59 -9.44
C ASP A 308 14.28 5.43 -8.00
N PHE A 309 13.90 4.36 -7.29
CA PHE A 309 14.38 4.06 -5.95
C PHE A 309 15.72 3.32 -5.92
N LEU A 310 16.14 2.68 -7.01
CA LEU A 310 17.32 1.81 -7.10
C LEU A 310 18.71 2.49 -7.02
N PRO A 311 18.91 3.75 -7.43
CA PRO A 311 20.24 4.34 -7.43
C PRO A 311 20.92 4.32 -6.05
N GLY A 312 22.05 3.63 -5.94
CA GLY A 312 22.88 3.57 -4.72
C GLY A 312 22.35 2.66 -3.61
N SER A 313 21.30 1.88 -3.87
CA SER A 313 20.67 1.03 -2.86
C SER A 313 21.36 -0.32 -2.65
N ASP A 314 20.97 -1.02 -1.59
CA ASP A 314 21.28 -2.44 -1.40
C ASP A 314 20.81 -3.30 -2.59
N SER A 315 21.60 -4.32 -2.95
CA SER A 315 21.34 -5.25 -4.06
C SER A 315 20.00 -6.00 -3.97
N ARG A 316 19.43 -6.11 -2.77
CA ARG A 316 18.12 -6.76 -2.53
C ARG A 316 16.93 -5.87 -2.88
N LEU A 317 17.13 -4.57 -3.04
CA LEU A 317 16.03 -3.63 -3.24
C LEU A 317 15.25 -3.92 -4.51
N GLU A 318 15.90 -4.29 -5.62
CA GLU A 318 15.21 -4.58 -6.89
C GLU A 318 14.19 -5.71 -6.76
N ALA A 319 14.59 -6.82 -6.13
CA ALA A 319 13.68 -7.94 -5.86
C ALA A 319 12.56 -7.53 -4.92
N PHE A 320 12.86 -6.72 -3.89
CA PHE A 320 11.87 -6.23 -2.94
C PHE A 320 10.82 -5.33 -3.60
N LEU A 321 11.22 -4.34 -4.41
CA LEU A 321 10.30 -3.47 -5.14
C LEU A 321 9.43 -4.24 -6.14
N THR A 322 10.01 -5.24 -6.80
CA THR A 322 9.25 -6.15 -7.67
C THR A 322 8.23 -6.94 -6.88
N GLY A 323 8.60 -7.46 -5.71
CA GLY A 323 7.69 -8.19 -4.83
C GLY A 323 6.54 -7.35 -4.31
N ILE A 324 6.77 -6.06 -4.00
CA ILE A 324 5.70 -5.12 -3.62
C ILE A 324 4.66 -5.02 -4.75
N LYS A 325 5.10 -4.79 -5.99
CA LYS A 325 4.21 -4.69 -7.15
C LYS A 325 3.40 -5.97 -7.36
N ASN A 326 4.05 -7.12 -7.27
CA ASN A 326 3.40 -8.42 -7.48
C ASN A 326 2.59 -8.90 -6.26
N ASN A 327 2.60 -8.13 -5.17
CA ASN A 327 2.07 -8.50 -3.85
C ASN A 327 2.62 -9.86 -3.35
N SER A 328 3.84 -10.22 -3.75
CA SER A 328 4.43 -11.52 -3.45
C SER A 328 5.93 -11.58 -3.77
N MET A 329 6.74 -12.11 -2.85
CA MET A 329 8.14 -12.47 -3.11
C MET A 329 8.32 -13.88 -3.69
N ASN A 330 7.22 -14.62 -3.84
CA ASN A 330 7.19 -15.98 -4.34
C ASN A 330 7.36 -16.00 -5.88
N GLU A 331 8.52 -15.58 -6.37
CA GLU A 331 8.81 -15.51 -7.80
C GLU A 331 9.89 -16.47 -8.29
N SER A 332 10.53 -17.23 -7.39
CA SER A 332 11.58 -18.16 -7.78
C SER A 332 11.04 -19.24 -8.73
N GLY A 333 11.38 -19.14 -10.01
CA GLY A 333 11.06 -20.14 -11.04
C GLY A 333 9.84 -19.84 -11.92
N THR A 334 9.17 -18.69 -11.77
CA THR A 334 8.07 -18.27 -12.65
C THR A 334 8.56 -17.29 -13.73
N THR A 335 8.12 -17.49 -14.97
CA THR A 335 8.31 -16.56 -16.09
C THR A 335 7.06 -15.71 -16.36
N ASN A 336 6.10 -15.72 -15.43
CA ASN A 336 4.87 -14.97 -15.60
C ASN A 336 5.17 -13.47 -15.73
N PRO A 337 4.45 -12.76 -16.62
CA PRO A 337 4.55 -11.31 -16.75
C PRO A 337 4.33 -10.59 -15.42
N ARG A 338 4.89 -9.38 -15.33
CA ARG A 338 4.66 -8.48 -14.20
C ARG A 338 3.20 -8.03 -14.18
N VAL A 339 2.70 -7.65 -13.00
CA VAL A 339 1.30 -7.28 -12.80
C VAL A 339 0.85 -6.14 -13.73
N GLU A 340 1.72 -5.18 -14.03
CA GLU A 340 1.42 -4.04 -14.90
C GLU A 340 1.23 -4.40 -16.38
N VAL A 341 1.58 -5.64 -16.78
CA VAL A 341 1.48 -6.09 -18.17
C VAL A 341 0.19 -6.90 -18.36
N ASP A 342 -0.82 -6.26 -18.95
CA ASP A 342 -2.02 -6.97 -19.39
C ASP A 342 -1.65 -8.02 -20.45
N SER A 343 -1.88 -9.28 -20.11
CA SER A 343 -1.39 -10.42 -20.84
C SER A 343 -2.53 -11.33 -21.30
N PRO A 344 -2.44 -11.94 -22.50
CA PRO A 344 -3.40 -12.97 -22.89
C PRO A 344 -3.24 -14.21 -22.00
N PRO A 345 -4.28 -15.04 -21.81
CA PRO A 345 -4.20 -16.25 -20.98
C PRO A 345 -3.13 -17.26 -21.43
N SER A 346 -2.65 -17.18 -22.67
CA SER A 346 -1.57 -18.01 -23.20
C SER A 346 -0.17 -17.62 -22.72
N ALA A 347 0.00 -16.39 -22.21
CA ALA A 347 1.28 -15.90 -21.68
C ALA A 347 1.49 -16.27 -20.19
N LEU A 348 0.45 -16.78 -19.52
CA LEU A 348 0.49 -17.16 -18.12
C LEU A 348 0.71 -18.67 -17.95
N ASN A 349 1.65 -18.99 -17.06
CA ASN A 349 1.96 -20.33 -16.60
C ASN A 349 1.49 -20.48 -15.14
N PHE A 350 0.27 -21.01 -14.97
CA PHE A 350 -0.37 -21.19 -13.68
C PHE A 350 0.27 -22.30 -12.83
N ASP A 351 0.87 -23.33 -13.45
CA ASP A 351 1.58 -24.41 -12.74
C ASP A 351 2.78 -23.91 -11.92
N THR A 352 3.36 -22.78 -12.33
CA THR A 352 4.49 -22.14 -11.64
C THR A 352 4.07 -20.95 -10.80
N MET A 353 2.78 -20.61 -10.80
CA MET A 353 2.26 -19.46 -10.08
C MET A 353 2.08 -19.81 -8.61
N LEU A 354 2.60 -18.96 -7.73
CA LEU A 354 2.54 -19.19 -6.29
C LEU A 354 1.35 -18.42 -5.66
N PRO A 355 0.66 -19.00 -4.66
CA PRO A 355 -0.46 -18.36 -3.96
C PRO A 355 -0.16 -16.93 -3.50
N GLY A 356 -1.16 -16.06 -3.63
CA GLY A 356 -1.09 -14.65 -3.24
C GLY A 356 -0.50 -13.73 -4.32
N ARG A 357 -0.01 -14.26 -5.45
CA ARG A 357 0.47 -13.43 -6.57
C ARG A 357 -0.67 -12.70 -7.25
N VAL A 358 -0.49 -11.40 -7.49
CA VAL A 358 -1.38 -10.59 -8.33
C VAL A 358 -0.86 -10.59 -9.77
N PHE A 359 -1.77 -10.69 -10.74
CA PHE A 359 -1.45 -10.67 -12.16
C PHE A 359 -2.60 -10.06 -12.97
N THR A 360 -2.29 -9.54 -14.16
CA THR A 360 -3.30 -9.00 -15.10
C THR A 360 -3.46 -9.95 -16.27
N MET A 361 -4.70 -10.36 -16.53
CA MET A 361 -5.05 -11.25 -17.63
C MET A 361 -6.31 -10.74 -18.34
N ALA A 362 -6.18 -10.48 -19.64
CA ALA A 362 -7.29 -10.08 -20.50
C ALA A 362 -8.12 -8.90 -19.96
N GLY A 363 -7.42 -7.85 -19.51
CA GLY A 363 -8.02 -6.61 -19.02
C GLY A 363 -8.51 -6.65 -17.56
N GLU A 364 -8.40 -7.78 -16.87
CA GLU A 364 -8.79 -7.93 -15.46
C GLU A 364 -7.59 -8.30 -14.59
N GLN A 365 -7.55 -7.74 -13.37
CA GLN A 365 -6.57 -8.14 -12.36
C GLN A 365 -7.12 -9.26 -11.48
N TYR A 366 -6.28 -10.25 -11.23
CA TYR A 366 -6.61 -11.41 -10.42
C TYR A 366 -5.57 -11.64 -9.34
N LEU A 367 -6.01 -12.24 -8.24
CA LEU A 367 -5.17 -12.87 -7.24
C LEU A 367 -5.20 -14.39 -7.47
N TYR A 368 -4.03 -15.00 -7.56
CA TYR A 368 -3.90 -16.45 -7.63
C TYR A 368 -4.11 -17.07 -6.25
N LEU A 369 -5.08 -17.97 -6.13
CA LEU A 369 -5.45 -18.57 -4.85
C LEU A 369 -4.70 -19.88 -4.61
N GLU A 370 -4.82 -20.84 -5.53
CA GLU A 370 -4.19 -22.14 -5.37
C GLU A 370 -4.17 -22.97 -6.66
N ASP A 371 -3.28 -23.95 -6.67
CA ASP A 371 -3.36 -25.12 -7.55
C ASP A 371 -4.31 -26.14 -6.91
N MET A 372 -5.42 -26.42 -7.57
CA MET A 372 -6.42 -27.41 -7.14
C MET A 372 -6.09 -28.83 -7.66
N GLY A 373 -4.98 -29.00 -8.36
CA GLY A 373 -4.56 -30.22 -9.01
C GLY A 373 -5.31 -30.50 -10.31
N ASN A 374 -4.80 -31.49 -11.07
CA ASN A 374 -5.33 -31.88 -12.38
C ASN A 374 -5.43 -30.70 -13.37
N GLY A 375 -4.47 -29.76 -13.33
CA GLY A 375 -4.46 -28.56 -14.18
C GLY A 375 -5.54 -27.53 -13.82
N ASN A 376 -6.24 -27.68 -12.70
CA ASN A 376 -7.23 -26.72 -12.24
C ASN A 376 -6.60 -25.72 -11.28
N HIS A 377 -6.87 -24.45 -11.48
CA HIS A 377 -6.35 -23.38 -10.65
C HIS A 377 -7.50 -22.47 -10.20
N MET A 378 -7.51 -22.09 -8.92
CA MET A 378 -8.49 -21.14 -8.41
C MET A 378 -7.89 -19.74 -8.42
N ILE A 379 -8.64 -18.78 -8.96
CA ILE A 379 -8.28 -17.37 -8.99
C ILE A 379 -9.48 -16.53 -8.59
N ILE A 380 -9.23 -15.35 -8.03
CA ILE A 380 -10.25 -14.39 -7.62
C ILE A 380 -9.93 -13.02 -8.20
N ARG A 381 -10.95 -12.25 -8.57
CA ARG A 381 -10.76 -10.86 -8.99
C ARG A 381 -9.99 -10.11 -7.89
N TYR A 382 -8.99 -9.33 -8.27
CA TYR A 382 -8.14 -8.65 -7.30
C TYR A 382 -8.93 -7.59 -6.51
N ASP A 383 -9.78 -6.82 -7.20
CA ASP A 383 -10.66 -5.83 -6.58
C ASP A 383 -12.10 -6.34 -6.39
N SER A 384 -12.86 -5.69 -5.51
CA SER A 384 -14.27 -6.00 -5.25
C SER A 384 -15.19 -5.19 -6.16
N ILE A 385 -16.32 -5.77 -6.59
CA ILE A 385 -17.41 -5.05 -7.25
C ILE A 385 -18.29 -4.47 -6.15
N LEU A 386 -18.22 -3.14 -5.98
CA LEU A 386 -18.77 -2.43 -4.82
C LEU A 386 -20.24 -2.05 -4.94
N ASN A 387 -20.82 -1.60 -3.82
CA ASN A 387 -22.22 -1.22 -3.69
C ASN A 387 -23.20 -2.37 -4.01
N VAL A 388 -22.85 -3.57 -3.54
CA VAL A 388 -23.65 -4.78 -3.77
C VAL A 388 -24.12 -5.35 -2.43
N ALA A 389 -25.42 -5.54 -2.28
CA ALA A 389 -26.01 -6.26 -1.17
C ALA A 389 -25.76 -7.77 -1.32
N TRP A 390 -25.66 -8.51 -0.21
CA TRP A 390 -25.38 -9.95 -0.23
C TRP A 390 -26.42 -10.72 -1.07
N ASN A 391 -27.71 -10.37 -0.95
CA ASN A 391 -28.78 -11.02 -1.73
C ASN A 391 -28.67 -10.79 -3.25
N ALA A 392 -27.96 -9.75 -3.70
CA ALA A 392 -27.75 -9.44 -5.11
C ALA A 392 -26.45 -10.05 -5.66
N GLN A 393 -25.71 -10.79 -4.83
CA GLN A 393 -24.37 -11.29 -5.18
C GLN A 393 -24.38 -12.19 -6.40
N GLU A 394 -25.38 -13.08 -6.51
CA GLU A 394 -25.49 -14.04 -7.61
C GLU A 394 -25.64 -13.36 -8.97
N ASP A 395 -26.49 -12.34 -9.06
CA ASP A 395 -26.71 -11.59 -10.31
C ASP A 395 -25.44 -10.85 -10.75
N VAL A 396 -24.68 -10.31 -9.79
CA VAL A 396 -23.40 -9.64 -10.06
C VAL A 396 -22.34 -10.62 -10.52
N LEU A 397 -22.25 -11.81 -9.91
CA LEU A 397 -21.33 -12.87 -10.33
C LEU A 397 -21.60 -13.30 -11.78
N ASN A 398 -22.88 -13.51 -12.12
CA ASN A 398 -23.29 -13.90 -13.47
C ASN A 398 -22.97 -12.79 -14.49
N SER A 399 -23.34 -11.54 -14.18
CA SER A 399 -23.06 -10.38 -15.04
C SER A 399 -21.56 -10.18 -15.29
N TRP A 400 -20.73 -10.34 -14.26
CA TRP A 400 -19.27 -10.26 -14.40
C TRP A 400 -18.72 -11.40 -15.25
N TYR A 401 -19.15 -12.64 -15.00
CA TYR A 401 -18.73 -13.80 -15.79
C TYR A 401 -19.04 -13.63 -17.28
N ASP A 402 -20.24 -13.15 -17.61
CA ASP A 402 -20.68 -12.93 -19.00
C ASP A 402 -19.86 -11.86 -19.74
N GLN A 403 -19.19 -10.96 -19.00
CA GLN A 403 -18.35 -9.89 -19.53
C GLN A 403 -16.87 -10.27 -19.67
N LEU A 404 -16.46 -11.43 -19.13
CA LEU A 404 -15.09 -11.90 -19.26
C LEU A 404 -14.71 -12.11 -20.73
N ASP A 405 -13.42 -11.92 -21.03
CA ASP A 405 -12.87 -12.24 -22.34
C ASP A 405 -13.22 -13.71 -22.71
N PRO A 406 -13.69 -13.98 -23.95
CA PRO A 406 -14.08 -15.32 -24.35
C PRO A 406 -12.99 -16.39 -24.17
N ALA A 407 -11.71 -16.01 -24.26
CA ALA A 407 -10.59 -16.92 -24.01
C ALA A 407 -10.48 -17.30 -22.53
N VAL A 408 -10.84 -16.39 -21.61
CA VAL A 408 -10.92 -16.68 -20.18
C VAL A 408 -12.14 -17.55 -19.89
N GLN A 409 -13.32 -17.21 -20.41
CA GLN A 409 -14.54 -18.01 -20.25
C GLN A 409 -14.32 -19.46 -20.70
N ALA A 410 -13.61 -19.68 -21.81
CA ALA A 410 -13.32 -20.99 -22.35
C ALA A 410 -12.45 -21.87 -21.42
N MET A 411 -11.71 -21.27 -20.48
CA MET A 411 -10.90 -21.99 -19.50
C MET A 411 -11.67 -22.31 -18.22
N VAL A 412 -12.78 -21.61 -17.95
CA VAL A 412 -13.51 -21.73 -16.68
C VAL A 412 -14.14 -23.11 -16.54
N GLN A 413 -13.92 -23.72 -15.38
CA GLN A 413 -14.42 -25.03 -15.03
C GLN A 413 -15.80 -24.96 -14.39
N PRO A 414 -16.62 -26.02 -14.57
CA PRO A 414 -17.92 -26.09 -13.95
C PRO A 414 -17.80 -26.27 -12.44
N VAL A 415 -18.66 -25.54 -11.71
CA VAL A 415 -18.84 -25.66 -10.26
C VAL A 415 -20.31 -25.93 -9.95
N ALA A 416 -20.62 -26.19 -8.68
CA ALA A 416 -21.99 -26.42 -8.24
C ALA A 416 -22.92 -25.25 -8.63
N ASN A 417 -24.08 -25.56 -9.22
CA ASN A 417 -25.13 -24.61 -9.57
C ASN A 417 -25.84 -24.07 -8.32
N SER A 418 -25.74 -24.78 -7.20
CA SER A 418 -26.24 -24.37 -5.89
C SER A 418 -25.35 -24.94 -4.79
N PHE A 419 -24.97 -24.09 -3.85
CA PHE A 419 -24.09 -24.45 -2.73
C PHE A 419 -24.92 -24.80 -1.49
N THR A 420 -24.52 -25.86 -0.79
CA THR A 420 -25.08 -26.18 0.54
C THR A 420 -24.22 -25.50 1.60
N THR A 421 -24.49 -24.23 1.86
CA THR A 421 -23.59 -23.36 2.66
C THR A 421 -23.63 -23.61 4.17
N GLY A 422 -24.74 -24.17 4.69
CA GLY A 422 -25.04 -24.10 6.13
C GLY A 422 -25.26 -22.67 6.62
N GLU A 423 -25.33 -22.49 7.94
CA GLU A 423 -25.38 -21.19 8.64
C GLU A 423 -24.57 -21.30 9.94
N VAL A 424 -23.80 -20.27 10.29
CA VAL A 424 -23.10 -20.20 11.58
C VAL A 424 -23.10 -18.78 12.14
N ASP A 425 -23.52 -18.63 13.40
CA ASP A 425 -23.52 -17.35 14.11
C ASP A 425 -22.08 -16.84 14.32
N HIS A 426 -21.87 -15.53 14.21
CA HIS A 426 -20.57 -14.91 14.48
C HIS A 426 -20.08 -15.23 15.90
N ALA A 427 -20.98 -15.13 16.89
CA ALA A 427 -20.63 -15.32 18.30
C ALA A 427 -20.26 -16.77 18.65
N SER A 428 -20.59 -17.75 17.80
CA SER A 428 -20.27 -19.17 18.04
C SER A 428 -18.95 -19.62 17.41
N VAL A 429 -18.31 -18.80 16.58
CA VAL A 429 -17.05 -19.14 15.92
C VAL A 429 -15.87 -18.75 16.82
N THR A 430 -14.98 -19.69 17.08
CA THR A 430 -13.71 -19.46 17.77
C THR A 430 -12.59 -19.22 16.77
N PHE A 431 -11.70 -18.28 17.08
CA PHE A 431 -10.61 -17.88 16.19
C PHE A 431 -9.23 -18.14 16.82
N THR A 432 -8.24 -18.40 15.96
CA THR A 432 -6.82 -18.46 16.31
C THR A 432 -6.00 -17.50 15.44
N GLY A 433 -4.78 -17.16 15.88
CA GLY A 433 -3.91 -16.21 15.20
C GLY A 433 -4.36 -14.75 15.30
N GLY A 434 -5.04 -14.40 16.39
CA GLY A 434 -5.58 -13.07 16.68
C GLY A 434 -7.07 -12.94 16.35
N SER A 435 -7.65 -11.80 16.72
CA SER A 435 -9.10 -11.55 16.62
C SER A 435 -9.61 -11.75 15.19
N TYR A 436 -10.61 -12.61 15.01
CA TYR A 436 -11.31 -12.81 13.73
C TYR A 436 -10.39 -13.24 12.56
N TRP A 437 -9.23 -13.88 12.87
CA TRP A 437 -8.28 -14.29 11.84
C TRP A 437 -8.67 -15.62 11.19
N LEU A 438 -8.46 -16.74 11.89
CA LEU A 438 -8.68 -18.08 11.35
C LEU A 438 -9.68 -18.84 12.23
N PRO A 439 -10.87 -19.23 11.72
CA PRO A 439 -11.84 -20.00 12.49
C PRO A 439 -11.34 -21.42 12.76
N THR A 440 -11.65 -21.97 13.94
CA THR A 440 -11.11 -23.27 14.40
C THR A 440 -12.17 -24.32 14.69
N ASN A 441 -13.44 -23.97 14.64
CA ASN A 441 -14.57 -24.84 15.04
C ASN A 441 -15.71 -24.86 14.01
N LEU A 442 -15.39 -24.67 12.73
CA LEU A 442 -16.38 -24.86 11.67
C LEU A 442 -16.75 -26.34 11.58
N GLU A 443 -18.05 -26.64 11.50
CA GLU A 443 -18.58 -28.00 11.44
C GLU A 443 -19.73 -28.13 10.44
N GLY A 444 -20.14 -29.38 10.15
CA GLY A 444 -21.31 -29.68 9.34
C GLY A 444 -21.24 -29.10 7.93
N ALA A 445 -22.37 -28.54 7.47
CA ALA A 445 -22.47 -27.99 6.12
C ALA A 445 -21.57 -26.77 5.90
N VAL A 446 -21.31 -25.97 6.95
CA VAL A 446 -20.42 -24.80 6.85
C VAL A 446 -18.98 -25.23 6.58
N ALA A 447 -18.48 -26.24 7.31
CA ALA A 447 -17.13 -26.77 7.06
C ALA A 447 -17.02 -27.52 5.72
N ALA A 448 -18.11 -28.12 5.25
CA ALA A 448 -18.15 -28.88 4.00
C ALA A 448 -18.35 -28.01 2.75
N ASP A 449 -18.71 -26.73 2.90
CA ASP A 449 -18.93 -25.78 1.80
C ASP A 449 -17.59 -25.33 1.18
N LEU A 450 -16.84 -26.27 0.61
CA LEU A 450 -15.62 -26.01 -0.14
C LEU A 450 -15.92 -26.04 -1.63
N THR A 451 -15.51 -25.00 -2.37
CA THR A 451 -15.71 -24.99 -3.82
C THR A 451 -14.80 -26.00 -4.51
N GLN A 452 -15.36 -26.77 -5.44
CA GLN A 452 -14.69 -27.80 -6.22
C GLN A 452 -15.18 -27.78 -7.66
N VAL A 453 -14.40 -28.34 -8.57
CA VAL A 453 -14.87 -28.62 -9.94
C VAL A 453 -15.93 -29.72 -9.88
N VAL A 454 -17.09 -29.48 -10.49
CA VAL A 454 -18.18 -30.47 -10.57
C VAL A 454 -18.48 -30.77 -12.04
N PRO A 455 -17.92 -31.87 -12.58
CA PRO A 455 -18.12 -32.23 -13.98
C PRO A 455 -19.60 -32.37 -14.33
N GLY A 456 -20.01 -31.78 -15.45
CA GLY A 456 -21.40 -31.81 -15.93
C GLY A 456 -22.29 -30.70 -15.39
N GLU A 457 -21.78 -29.85 -14.49
CA GLU A 457 -22.46 -28.61 -14.09
C GLU A 457 -22.03 -27.42 -14.97
N THR A 458 -22.30 -26.19 -14.52
CA THR A 458 -22.13 -24.97 -15.33
C THR A 458 -20.80 -24.30 -15.02
N ALA A 459 -20.06 -23.90 -16.05
CA ALA A 459 -18.92 -22.99 -15.91
C ALA A 459 -19.43 -21.60 -15.53
N ARG A 460 -19.01 -21.08 -14.37
CA ARG A 460 -19.55 -19.85 -13.79
C ARG A 460 -18.62 -19.27 -12.73
N ALA A 461 -18.81 -17.99 -12.43
CA ALA A 461 -18.24 -17.37 -11.24
C ALA A 461 -18.99 -17.76 -9.96
N PHE A 462 -18.28 -17.67 -8.84
CA PHE A 462 -18.80 -17.92 -7.49
C PHE A 462 -18.18 -16.95 -6.48
N ALA A 463 -18.80 -16.83 -5.31
CA ALA A 463 -18.21 -16.17 -4.16
C ALA A 463 -17.65 -17.22 -3.20
N LEU A 464 -16.50 -16.96 -2.58
CA LEU A 464 -15.87 -17.88 -1.62
C LEU A 464 -16.75 -18.06 -0.37
N SER A 465 -16.72 -19.25 0.23
CA SER A 465 -17.34 -19.49 1.54
C SER A 465 -16.38 -19.13 2.67
N LEU A 466 -16.89 -19.14 3.90
CA LEU A 466 -16.09 -19.08 5.11
C LEU A 466 -15.07 -20.24 5.18
N ALA A 467 -15.45 -21.44 4.72
CA ALA A 467 -14.55 -22.59 4.69
C ALA A 467 -13.47 -22.46 3.61
N ASP A 468 -13.79 -21.94 2.42
CA ASP A 468 -12.80 -21.65 1.38
C ASP A 468 -11.76 -20.66 1.89
N VAL A 469 -12.21 -19.54 2.47
CA VAL A 469 -11.30 -18.53 3.01
C VAL A 469 -10.46 -19.07 4.16
N ALA A 470 -11.03 -19.86 5.06
CA ALA A 470 -10.28 -20.50 6.14
C ALA A 470 -9.19 -21.43 5.59
N ARG A 471 -9.50 -22.23 4.56
CA ARG A 471 -8.57 -23.16 3.91
C ARG A 471 -7.47 -22.43 3.14
N LEU A 472 -7.76 -21.27 2.57
CA LEU A 472 -6.83 -20.43 1.81
C LEU A 472 -6.03 -19.46 2.71
N THR A 473 -6.32 -19.43 4.02
CA THR A 473 -5.66 -18.55 4.99
C THR A 473 -4.52 -19.28 5.69
N GLY A 474 -3.31 -18.72 5.62
CA GLY A 474 -2.16 -19.21 6.37
C GLY A 474 -0.83 -19.09 5.64
N PRO A 475 0.27 -19.48 6.31
CA PRO A 475 1.60 -19.45 5.73
C PRO A 475 1.67 -20.13 4.35
N SER A 476 2.22 -19.43 3.36
CA SER A 476 2.37 -19.90 1.97
C SER A 476 1.06 -20.22 1.22
N LEU A 477 -0.08 -19.77 1.74
CA LEU A 477 -1.38 -19.85 1.06
C LEU A 477 -1.75 -18.48 0.47
N ALA A 478 -2.91 -18.40 -0.19
CA ALA A 478 -3.36 -17.19 -0.88
C ALA A 478 -3.47 -15.97 0.04
N PHE A 479 -3.85 -16.19 1.29
CA PHE A 479 -4.06 -15.16 2.29
C PHE A 479 -3.14 -15.39 3.49
N PRO A 480 -1.84 -15.08 3.38
CA PRO A 480 -0.88 -15.39 4.44
C PRO A 480 -0.92 -14.37 5.60
N ASN A 481 -1.47 -13.18 5.36
CA ASN A 481 -1.66 -12.12 6.36
C ASN A 481 -2.94 -11.31 6.08
N ARG A 482 -3.24 -10.36 6.97
CA ARG A 482 -4.49 -9.58 6.95
C ARG A 482 -4.59 -8.65 5.75
N ALA A 483 -3.54 -7.88 5.45
CA ALA A 483 -3.51 -6.99 4.28
C ALA A 483 -3.86 -7.75 3.01
N GLN A 484 -3.23 -8.90 2.81
CA GLN A 484 -3.38 -9.67 1.59
C GLN A 484 -4.74 -10.38 1.49
N ARG A 485 -5.50 -10.48 2.58
CA ARG A 485 -6.88 -11.01 2.58
C ARG A 485 -7.94 -9.94 2.31
N GLY A 486 -7.67 -8.70 2.71
CA GLY A 486 -8.54 -7.56 2.45
C GLY A 486 -8.85 -7.36 0.96
N GLY A 487 -9.89 -6.58 0.67
CA GLY A 487 -10.06 -6.00 -0.66
C GLY A 487 -9.14 -4.79 -0.85
N THR A 488 -8.83 -4.45 -2.09
CA THR A 488 -8.14 -3.19 -2.44
C THR A 488 -8.97 -1.97 -2.02
N ASN A 489 -8.34 -0.80 -1.84
CA ASN A 489 -9.02 0.45 -1.44
C ASN A 489 -9.86 0.33 -0.16
N ASP A 490 -9.38 -0.41 0.85
CA ASP A 490 -10.10 -0.67 2.10
C ASP A 490 -11.51 -1.26 1.91
N THR A 491 -11.70 -2.06 0.86
CA THR A 491 -13.02 -2.61 0.54
C THR A 491 -13.34 -3.89 1.31
N TRP A 492 -14.62 -4.01 1.67
CA TRP A 492 -15.23 -5.21 2.19
C TRP A 492 -15.73 -6.11 1.07
N TRP A 493 -15.64 -7.42 1.28
CA TRP A 493 -16.21 -8.36 0.33
C TRP A 493 -16.97 -9.50 0.99
N TRP A 494 -18.10 -9.84 0.37
CA TRP A 494 -19.04 -10.85 0.84
C TRP A 494 -18.54 -12.26 0.64
N LEU A 495 -18.77 -13.10 1.65
CA LEU A 495 -18.70 -14.56 1.53
C LEU A 495 -20.10 -15.12 1.26
N ARG A 496 -20.19 -16.24 0.54
CA ARG A 496 -21.49 -16.90 0.31
C ARG A 496 -22.07 -17.53 1.58
N THR A 497 -21.30 -17.65 2.66
CA THR A 497 -21.75 -18.26 3.92
C THR A 497 -22.64 -17.30 4.71
N PRO A 498 -23.91 -17.68 4.99
CA PRO A 498 -24.77 -16.89 5.83
C PRO A 498 -24.36 -16.97 7.31
N ALA A 499 -24.59 -15.88 8.03
CA ALA A 499 -24.55 -15.84 9.49
C ALA A 499 -25.98 -15.89 10.06
N ALA A 500 -26.13 -15.98 11.38
CA ALA A 500 -27.46 -16.06 12.00
C ALA A 500 -28.40 -14.91 11.58
N SER A 501 -29.69 -15.21 11.47
CA SER A 501 -30.76 -14.24 11.17
C SER A 501 -30.57 -13.52 9.81
N ALA A 502 -30.52 -12.19 9.79
CA ALA A 502 -30.45 -11.38 8.56
C ALA A 502 -29.01 -11.01 8.17
N TYR A 503 -28.00 -11.70 8.71
CA TYR A 503 -26.58 -11.38 8.54
C TYR A 503 -25.85 -12.41 7.67
N ALA A 504 -24.75 -12.00 7.06
CA ALA A 504 -23.84 -12.85 6.29
C ALA A 504 -22.38 -12.59 6.69
N TRP A 505 -21.53 -13.57 6.39
CA TRP A 505 -20.09 -13.43 6.57
C TRP A 505 -19.47 -12.56 5.49
N GLN A 506 -18.49 -11.77 5.89
CA GLN A 506 -17.70 -10.91 5.01
C GLN A 506 -16.24 -10.91 5.48
N VAL A 507 -15.35 -10.55 4.57
CA VAL A 507 -14.00 -10.13 4.91
C VAL A 507 -13.99 -8.61 5.05
N SER A 508 -13.45 -8.12 6.17
CA SER A 508 -13.31 -6.70 6.47
C SER A 508 -12.21 -6.06 5.59
N ALA A 509 -12.14 -4.72 5.56
CA ALA A 509 -11.09 -3.95 4.89
C ALA A 509 -9.70 -4.40 5.38
N TYR A 510 -9.57 -4.52 6.70
CA TYR A 510 -8.38 -5.04 7.38
C TYR A 510 -8.26 -6.58 7.39
N GLY A 511 -8.93 -7.26 6.46
CA GLY A 511 -8.85 -8.70 6.29
C GLY A 511 -9.39 -9.54 7.46
N SER A 512 -10.28 -9.05 8.32
CA SER A 512 -10.92 -9.82 9.41
C SER A 512 -12.19 -10.53 8.96
N LEU A 513 -12.50 -11.71 9.51
CA LEU A 513 -13.75 -12.43 9.21
C LEU A 513 -14.87 -12.00 10.15
N LEU A 514 -15.92 -11.39 9.61
CA LEU A 514 -17.02 -10.85 10.42
C LEU A 514 -18.36 -11.40 9.92
N GLY A 515 -19.17 -11.95 10.82
CA GLY A 515 -20.53 -12.44 10.54
C GLY A 515 -21.64 -11.44 10.84
N THR A 516 -21.37 -10.13 10.71
CA THR A 516 -22.27 -9.04 11.13
C THR A 516 -22.86 -8.24 9.98
N GLY A 517 -22.54 -8.59 8.72
CA GLY A 517 -22.99 -7.81 7.58
C GLY A 517 -24.46 -8.08 7.24
N GLY A 518 -25.32 -7.06 7.29
CA GLY A 518 -26.74 -7.20 6.93
C GLY A 518 -26.94 -7.55 5.44
N ARG A 519 -27.70 -8.62 5.15
CA ARG A 519 -27.82 -9.21 3.80
C ARG A 519 -28.47 -8.29 2.76
N GLU A 520 -29.37 -7.42 3.20
CA GLU A 520 -30.11 -6.48 2.34
C GLU A 520 -29.38 -5.14 2.15
N ILE A 521 -28.27 -4.91 2.86
CA ILE A 521 -27.64 -3.60 2.91
C ILE A 521 -26.48 -3.54 1.92
N SER A 522 -26.55 -2.62 0.97
CA SER A 522 -25.40 -2.21 0.16
C SER A 522 -24.65 -1.07 0.85
N TYR A 523 -23.32 -1.08 0.75
CA TYR A 523 -22.46 0.04 1.17
C TYR A 523 -21.49 0.37 0.05
N THR A 524 -21.10 1.64 -0.04
CA THR A 524 -20.16 2.13 -1.07
C THR A 524 -18.82 1.41 -1.07
N ALA A 525 -18.33 0.97 0.10
CA ALA A 525 -17.08 0.22 0.23
C ALA A 525 -17.28 -1.30 0.39
N ARG A 526 -18.48 -1.84 0.16
CA ARG A 526 -18.75 -3.28 0.26
C ARG A 526 -19.31 -3.86 -1.03
N GLY A 527 -18.85 -5.06 -1.39
CA GLY A 527 -19.59 -5.85 -2.36
C GLY A 527 -19.04 -7.24 -2.61
N VAL A 528 -18.91 -7.63 -3.86
CA VAL A 528 -18.64 -9.01 -4.27
C VAL A 528 -17.26 -9.13 -4.88
N ARG A 529 -16.50 -10.16 -4.52
CA ARG A 529 -15.21 -10.46 -5.12
C ARG A 529 -15.31 -11.78 -5.90
N PRO A 530 -15.58 -11.74 -7.23
CA PRO A 530 -15.83 -12.94 -8.02
C PRO A 530 -14.62 -13.86 -8.09
N ALA A 531 -14.83 -15.16 -7.87
CA ALA A 531 -13.85 -16.21 -8.06
C ALA A 531 -14.26 -17.17 -9.18
N ILE A 532 -13.26 -17.76 -9.84
CA ILE A 532 -13.42 -18.80 -10.87
C ILE A 532 -12.36 -19.88 -10.67
N ILE A 533 -12.66 -21.09 -11.13
CA ILE A 533 -11.66 -22.14 -11.33
C ILE A 533 -11.38 -22.20 -12.83
N ILE A 534 -10.12 -22.13 -13.22
CA ILE A 534 -9.68 -22.25 -14.62
C ILE A 534 -8.91 -23.55 -14.82
N HIS A 535 -8.91 -24.07 -16.03
CA HIS A 535 -8.12 -25.26 -16.41
C HIS A 535 -7.09 -24.92 -17.48
N LYS A 536 -5.85 -25.37 -17.31
CA LYS A 536 -4.72 -25.09 -18.20
C LYS A 536 -3.82 -26.28 -18.47
#